data_AF-A0A920HEB3-F1
#
_entry.id   AF-A0A920HEB3-F1
#
_cell.length_a   1.000
_cell.length_b   1.000
_cell.length_c   1.000
_cell.angle_alpha   90.00
_cell.angle_beta   90.00
_cell.angle_gamma   90.00
#
_symmetry.space_group_name_H-M   'P 1'
#
loop_
_entity.id
_entity.type
_entity.pdbx_description
1 polymer ?
#
loop_
_entity_poly.entity_id
_entity_poly.type
_entity_poly.pdbx_seq_one_letter_code
_entity_poly.pdbx_strand_id
1 'polypeptide(L)'
;MLKFFFASHDPTTLNRQGPDVGTHYRSIAFYEFDEEKKIIEQEIKRLLENQTYPVIVTEIKKFEKFYLAENYHQDYKIKNPNNPYIWNVSVPRIEKFKSNYTDLLKKE
;
A
#
# COMPACT_ATOMS: atom_id res chain seq x y z
N MET A 1 3.90 -10.45 3.39
CA MET A 1 3.05 -9.24 3.50
C MET A 1 3.79 -7.96 3.12
N LEU A 2 4.92 -7.60 3.77
CA LEU A 2 5.58 -6.31 3.50
C LEU A 2 6.08 -6.13 2.05
N LYS A 3 6.64 -7.16 1.43
CA LYS A 3 6.99 -7.12 -0.01
C LYS A 3 5.79 -6.74 -0.88
N PHE A 4 4.61 -7.29 -0.58
CA PHE A 4 3.37 -6.95 -1.28
C PHE A 4 2.95 -5.50 -0.99
N PHE A 5 2.97 -5.09 0.28
CA PHE A 5 2.66 -3.71 0.69
C PHE A 5 3.50 -2.71 -0.10
N PHE A 6 4.83 -2.78 -0.03
CA PHE A 6 5.73 -1.84 -0.72
C PHE A 6 5.68 -1.92 -2.24
N ALA A 7 5.20 -3.02 -2.82
CA ALA A 7 5.02 -3.15 -4.26
C ALA A 7 3.64 -2.63 -4.74
N SER A 8 2.65 -2.56 -3.85
CA SER A 8 1.24 -2.27 -4.19
C SER A 8 0.90 -0.79 -4.33
N HIS A 9 1.74 0.10 -3.79
CA HIS A 9 1.58 1.55 -3.82
C HIS A 9 2.95 2.23 -3.90
N ASP A 10 2.99 3.53 -4.20
CA ASP A 10 4.23 4.33 -4.16
C ASP A 10 4.56 4.74 -2.70
N PRO A 11 5.62 4.20 -2.08
CA PRO A 11 6.01 4.55 -0.71
C PRO A 11 6.92 5.78 -0.64
N THR A 12 7.21 6.44 -1.77
CA THR A 12 8.17 7.54 -1.88
C THR A 12 7.48 8.92 -1.84
N THR A 13 6.16 8.96 -2.05
CA THR A 13 5.38 10.20 -2.11
C THR A 13 4.72 10.53 -0.77
N LEU A 14 5.08 11.68 -0.20
CA LEU A 14 4.50 12.16 1.06
C LEU A 14 3.04 12.59 0.83
N ASN A 15 2.11 12.06 1.64
CA ASN A 15 0.69 12.43 1.64
C ASN A 15 0.02 12.37 0.26
N ARG A 16 0.37 11.38 -0.57
CA ARG A 16 -0.14 11.24 -1.93
C ARG A 16 -0.07 9.80 -2.42
N GLN A 17 -1.03 9.39 -3.23
CA GLN A 17 -0.96 8.19 -4.05
C GLN A 17 -1.55 8.45 -5.44
N GLY A 18 -0.69 8.53 -6.46
CA GLY A 18 -1.12 8.84 -7.83
C GLY A 18 -1.90 10.18 -7.91
N PRO A 19 -3.17 10.20 -8.36
CA PRO A 19 -3.97 11.41 -8.40
C PRO A 19 -4.52 11.85 -7.03
N ASP A 20 -4.48 10.99 -6.01
CA ASP A 20 -5.07 11.29 -4.71
C ASP A 20 -4.07 12.02 -3.81
N VAL A 21 -4.41 13.23 -3.36
CA VAL A 21 -3.54 14.10 -2.56
C VAL A 21 -4.19 14.43 -1.22
N GLY A 22 -3.42 14.31 -0.14
CA GLY A 22 -3.86 14.60 1.22
C GLY A 22 -3.32 13.60 2.24
N THR A 23 -3.34 13.98 3.51
CA THR A 23 -2.83 13.12 4.61
C THR A 23 -3.57 11.80 4.73
N HIS A 24 -4.81 11.72 4.25
CA HIS A 24 -5.60 10.48 4.18
C HIS A 24 -5.02 9.43 3.20
N TYR A 25 -4.12 9.83 2.29
CA TYR A 25 -3.50 8.96 1.29
C TYR A 25 -2.02 8.67 1.57
N ARG A 26 -1.53 8.99 2.78
CA ARG A 26 -0.14 8.74 3.17
C ARG A 26 0.15 7.24 3.30
N SER A 27 1.37 6.86 2.96
CA SER A 27 1.90 5.52 3.25
C SER A 27 2.12 5.36 4.76
N ILE A 28 1.52 4.34 5.37
CA ILE A 28 1.65 4.05 6.80
C ILE A 28 1.53 2.55 7.06
N ALA A 29 2.39 2.04 7.95
CA ALA A 29 2.32 0.69 8.48
C ALA A 29 2.09 0.76 10.00
N PHE A 30 1.02 0.10 10.46
CA PHE A 30 0.72 -0.02 11.88
C PHE A 30 1.30 -1.32 12.44
N TYR A 31 1.79 -1.27 13.67
CA TYR A 31 2.28 -2.44 14.41
C TYR A 31 1.59 -2.55 15.77
N GLU A 32 1.33 -3.77 16.24
CA GLU A 32 0.83 -4.05 17.59
C GLU A 32 2.01 -4.31 18.54
N PHE A 33 2.98 -5.12 18.07
CA PHE A 33 4.13 -5.58 18.84
C PHE A 33 5.46 -4.99 18.34
N ASP A 34 6.44 -4.85 19.23
CA ASP A 34 7.74 -4.28 18.88
C ASP A 34 8.52 -5.15 17.87
N GLU A 35 8.26 -6.45 17.83
CA GLU A 35 8.80 -7.36 16.81
C GLU A 35 8.34 -6.96 15.41
N GLU A 36 7.07 -6.61 15.23
CA GLU A 36 6.52 -6.19 13.94
C GLU A 36 7.14 -4.87 13.49
N LYS A 37 7.31 -3.92 14.43
CA LYS A 37 8.03 -2.66 14.16
C LYS A 37 9.43 -2.94 13.60
N LYS A 38 10.20 -3.80 14.28
CA LYS A 38 11.56 -4.17 13.85
C LYS A 38 11.55 -4.81 12.45
N ILE A 39 10.59 -5.69 12.17
CA ILE A 39 10.45 -6.33 10.86
C ILE A 39 10.15 -5.29 9.76
N ILE A 40 9.29 -4.30 10.03
CA ILE A 40 8.99 -3.22 9.09
C ILE A 40 10.23 -2.36 8.83
N GLU A 41 10.92 -1.93 9.89
CA GLU A 41 12.15 -1.12 9.79
C GLU A 41 13.25 -1.85 9.01
N GLN A 42 13.43 -3.15 9.25
CA GLN A 42 14.39 -3.99 8.54
C GLN A 42 14.06 -4.10 7.05
N GLU A 43 12.79 -4.25 6.69
CA GLU A 43 12.39 -4.32 5.29
C GLU A 43 12.60 -2.97 4.58
N ILE A 44 12.28 -1.85 5.22
CA ILE A 44 12.57 -0.51 4.67
C ILE A 44 14.07 -0.36 4.43
N LYS A 45 14.89 -0.71 5.44
CA LYS A 45 16.35 -0.66 5.32
C LYS A 45 16.83 -1.51 4.14
N ARG A 46 16.38 -2.75 4.04
CA ARG A 46 16.72 -3.68 2.94
C ARG A 46 16.35 -3.11 1.57
N LEU A 47 15.18 -2.48 1.43
CA LEU A 47 14.72 -1.89 0.17
C LEU A 47 15.56 -0.68 -0.24
N LEU A 48 15.97 0.15 0.72
CA LEU A 48 16.86 1.29 0.48
C LEU A 48 18.28 0.84 0.13
N GLU A 49 18.84 -0.13 0.87
CA GLU A 49 20.16 -0.71 0.60
C GLU A 49 20.23 -1.36 -0.79
N ASN A 50 19.16 -2.05 -1.19
CA ASN A 50 19.03 -2.64 -2.53
C ASN A 50 18.70 -1.61 -3.63
N GLN A 51 18.63 -0.31 -3.30
CA GLN A 51 18.26 0.76 -4.23
C GLN A 51 16.92 0.51 -4.95
N THR A 52 16.03 -0.28 -4.34
CA THR A 52 14.70 -0.57 -4.89
C THR A 52 13.85 0.70 -4.92
N TYR A 53 14.03 1.55 -3.90
CA TYR A 53 13.46 2.90 -3.84
C TYR A 53 14.56 3.90 -3.46
N PRO A 54 14.54 5.13 -4.01
CA PRO A 54 15.49 6.17 -3.65
C PRO A 54 15.25 6.72 -2.23
N VAL A 55 13.99 6.69 -1.78
CA VAL A 55 13.56 7.11 -0.45
C VAL A 55 12.27 6.37 -0.10
N ILE A 56 12.01 6.19 1.20
CA ILE A 56 10.73 5.66 1.69
C ILE A 56 10.24 6.62 2.77
N VAL A 57 9.03 7.16 2.60
CA VAL A 57 8.39 8.09 3.54
C VAL A 57 7.26 7.45 4.35
N THR A 58 7.16 6.12 4.30
CA THR A 58 6.17 5.33 5.05
C THR A 58 6.28 5.57 6.55
N GLU A 59 5.19 6.00 7.18
CA GLU A 59 5.11 6.11 8.64
C GLU A 59 5.07 4.71 9.28
N ILE A 60 5.75 4.53 10.42
CA ILE A 60 5.64 3.34 11.26
C ILE A 60 5.06 3.77 12.60
N LYS A 61 3.85 3.31 12.92
CA LYS A 61 3.13 3.75 14.12
C LYS A 61 2.54 2.58 14.88
N LYS A 62 2.49 2.70 16.21
CA LYS A 62 1.76 1.74 17.04
C LYS A 62 0.29 1.81 16.68
N PHE A 63 -0.36 0.66 16.57
CA PHE A 63 -1.79 0.57 16.40
C PHE A 63 -2.47 1.12 17.67
N GLU A 64 -3.41 2.04 17.47
CA GLU A 64 -4.18 2.63 18.57
C GLU A 64 -5.67 2.28 18.42
N LYS A 65 -6.23 2.58 17.25
CA LYS A 65 -7.64 2.35 16.96
C LYS A 65 -7.90 2.32 15.46
N PHE A 66 -8.89 1.52 15.07
CA PHE A 66 -9.44 1.50 13.72
C PHE A 66 -10.92 1.85 13.76
N TYR A 67 -11.34 2.78 12.90
CA TYR A 67 -12.74 3.11 12.70
C TYR A 67 -13.18 2.49 11.38
N LEU A 68 -14.17 1.60 11.43
CA LEU A 68 -14.70 0.98 10.24
C LEU A 68 -15.37 2.05 9.37
N ALA A 69 -14.97 2.12 8.10
CA ALA A 69 -15.63 2.98 7.12
C ALA A 69 -17.07 2.51 6.86
N GLU A 70 -17.91 3.43 6.39
CA GLU A 70 -19.31 3.19 6.12
C GLU A 70 -19.53 2.00 5.16
N ASN A 71 -20.68 1.33 5.29
CA ASN A 71 -20.99 0.11 4.52
C ASN A 71 -20.90 0.26 3.00
N TYR A 72 -21.12 1.48 2.48
CA TYR A 72 -21.01 1.75 1.05
C TYR A 72 -19.54 1.79 0.55
N HIS A 73 -18.56 1.97 1.45
CA HIS A 73 -17.14 1.87 1.13
C HIS A 73 -16.63 0.42 1.10
N GLN A 74 -17.31 -0.50 1.77
CA GLN A 74 -16.91 -1.91 1.82
C GLN A 74 -17.17 -2.57 0.46
N ASP A 75 -16.21 -3.37 -0.03
CA ASP A 75 -16.24 -4.01 -1.36
C ASP A 75 -16.51 -3.04 -2.52
N TYR A 76 -16.06 -1.78 -2.38
CA TYR A 76 -16.39 -0.71 -3.33
C TYR A 76 -16.13 -1.08 -4.79
N LYS A 77 -15.01 -1.76 -5.07
CA LYS A 77 -14.67 -2.19 -6.43
C LYS A 77 -15.66 -3.21 -7.01
N ILE A 78 -16.12 -4.15 -6.19
CA ILE A 78 -17.06 -5.19 -6.59
C ILE A 78 -18.45 -4.57 -6.80
N LYS A 79 -18.87 -3.67 -5.90
CA LYS A 79 -20.20 -3.04 -5.94
C LYS A 79 -20.33 -1.96 -7.01
N ASN A 80 -19.22 -1.42 -7.53
CA ASN A 80 -19.22 -0.32 -8.51
C ASN A 80 -18.40 -0.66 -9.77
N PRO A 81 -18.78 -1.72 -10.53
CA PRO A 81 -17.97 -2.22 -11.65
C PRO A 81 -17.79 -1.20 -12.79
N ASN A 82 -18.68 -0.21 -12.91
CA ASN A 82 -18.64 0.81 -13.96
C ASN A 82 -18.02 2.14 -13.51
N ASN A 83 -17.43 2.20 -12.31
CA ASN A 83 -16.87 3.44 -11.81
C ASN A 83 -15.63 3.87 -12.64
N PRO A 84 -15.62 5.07 -13.24
CA PRO A 84 -14.52 5.50 -14.10
C PRO A 84 -13.21 5.65 -13.34
N TYR A 85 -13.23 6.02 -12.06
CA TYR A 85 -12.02 6.11 -11.24
C TYR A 85 -11.37 4.72 -11.06
N ILE A 86 -12.17 3.67 -10.89
CA ILE A 86 -11.64 2.30 -10.79
C ILE A 86 -10.93 1.91 -12.07
N TRP A 87 -11.55 2.15 -13.23
CA TRP A 87 -10.98 1.80 -14.53
C TRP A 87 -9.74 2.60 -14.89
N ASN A 88 -9.70 3.89 -14.55
CA ASN A 88 -8.60 4.76 -14.95
C ASN A 88 -7.44 4.78 -13.93
N VAL A 89 -7.67 4.39 -12.67
CA VAL A 89 -6.66 4.47 -11.61
C VAL A 89 -6.39 3.10 -10.97
N SER A 90 -7.42 2.43 -10.44
CA SER A 90 -7.24 1.20 -9.69
C SER A 90 -6.83 0.01 -10.56
N VAL A 91 -7.47 -0.18 -11.72
CA VAL A 91 -7.19 -1.30 -12.63
C VAL A 91 -5.76 -1.24 -13.18
N PRO A 92 -5.29 -0.13 -13.77
CA PRO A 92 -3.92 -0.02 -14.26
C PRO A 92 -2.87 -0.28 -13.17
N ARG A 93 -3.12 0.19 -11.94
CA ARG A 93 -2.24 -0.07 -10.79
C ARG A 93 -2.13 -1.56 -10.48
N ILE A 94 -3.26 -2.28 -10.46
CA ILE A 94 -3.30 -3.72 -10.18
C ILE A 94 -2.64 -4.51 -11.31
N GLU A 95 -2.89 -4.16 -12.58
CA GLU A 95 -2.27 -4.86 -13.71
C GLU A 95 -0.76 -4.64 -13.76
N LYS A 96 -0.30 -3.41 -13.50
CA LYS A 96 1.14 -3.10 -13.33
C LYS A 96 1.77 -3.89 -12.18
N PHE A 97 1.04 -4.07 -11.07
CA PHE A 97 1.50 -4.92 -9.98
C PHE A 97 1.66 -6.37 -10.43
N LYS A 98 0.63 -6.96 -11.07
CA LYS A 98 0.66 -8.35 -11.55
C LYS A 98 1.79 -8.60 -12.54
N SER A 99 2.05 -7.66 -13.46
CA SER A 99 3.11 -7.80 -14.45
C SER A 99 4.51 -7.77 -13.82
N ASN A 100 4.70 -6.94 -12.79
CA ASN A 100 6.01 -6.71 -12.19
C ASN A 100 6.34 -7.65 -11.03
N TYR A 101 5.32 -8.27 -10.43
CA TYR A 101 5.46 -9.07 -9.22
C TYR A 101 4.75 -10.44 -9.34
N THR A 102 5.02 -11.16 -10.43
CA THR A 102 4.47 -12.50 -10.69
C THR A 102 4.72 -13.48 -9.54
N ASP A 103 5.88 -13.36 -8.89
CA ASP A 103 6.29 -14.24 -7.78
C ASP A 103 5.49 -13.99 -6.49
N LEU A 104 4.81 -12.84 -6.39
CA LEU A 104 3.95 -12.47 -5.26
C LEU A 104 2.48 -12.84 -5.50
N LEU A 105 2.14 -13.34 -6.68
CA LEU A 105 0.79 -13.78 -6.99
C LEU A 105 0.54 -15.17 -6.40
N LYS A 106 -0.68 -15.39 -5.91
CA LYS A 106 -1.11 -16.71 -5.44
C LYS A 106 -1.10 -17.66 -6.66
N LYS A 107 -0.34 -18.75 -6.55
CA LYS A 107 -0.41 -19.86 -7.53
C LYS A 107 -1.78 -20.54 -7.36
N GLU A 108 -2.41 -20.88 -8.48
CA GLU A 108 -3.68 -21.62 -8.50
C GLU A 108 -3.55 -22.98 -7.82
#